data_AF-A0A1H0EGX3-F1
#
_entry.id   AF-A0A1H0EGX3-F1
#
_cell.length_a   1.000
_cell.length_b   1.000
_cell.length_c   1.000
_cell.angle_alpha   90.00
_cell.angle_beta   90.00
_cell.angle_gamma   90.00
#
_symmetry.space_group_name_H-M   'P 1'
#
loop_
_entity.id
_entity.type
_entity.pdbx_description
1 polymer ?
#
loop_
_entity_poly.entity_id
_entity_poly.type
_entity_poly.pdbx_seq_one_letter_code
_entity_poly.pdbx_strand_id
1 'polypeptide(L)' 'MQAITIKFKNKSIPVLNFTHRNSHMELLSSKLKEFELNFEFRRKLKMISMIEIIGDVAIFKYNDGTKLYLEVS' A
#
# COMPACT_ATOMS: atom_id res chain seq x y z
N MET A 1 9.17 -2.96 14.44
CA MET A 1 8.19 -2.40 13.47
C MET A 1 8.64 -1.01 13.08
N GLN A 2 8.89 -0.76 11.79
CA GLN A 2 9.09 0.60 11.28
C GLN A 2 7.79 1.05 10.62
N ALA A 3 7.19 2.10 11.16
CA ALA A 3 6.09 2.79 10.52
C ALA A 3 6.69 3.81 9.53
N ILE A 4 6.51 3.54 8.24
CA ILE A 4 6.99 4.40 7.15
C ILE A 4 5.77 5.00 6.48
N THR A 5 5.86 6.24 6.01
CA THR A 5 4.75 6.88 5.30
C THR A 5 5.05 6.91 3.81
N ILE A 6 4.17 6.34 2.99
CA ILE A 6 4.20 6.51 1.54
C ILE A 6 3.35 7.73 1.18
N LYS A 7 3.95 8.67 0.45
CA LYS A 7 3.21 9.74 -0.22
C LYS A 7 2.80 9.25 -1.60
N PHE A 8 1.50 9.10 -1.82
CA PHE A 8 0.95 8.77 -3.13
C PHE A 8 -0.09 9.83 -3.52
N LYS A 9 0.20 10.58 -4.59
CA LYS A 9 -0.55 11.77 -4.99
C LYS A 9 -0.68 12.74 -3.80
N ASN A 10 -1.91 13.14 -3.46
CA ASN A 10 -2.19 14.09 -2.39
C ASN A 10 -2.46 13.40 -1.03
N LYS A 11 -2.15 12.10 -0.90
CA LYS A 11 -2.43 11.31 0.29
C LYS A 11 -1.14 10.74 0.88
N SER A 12 -0.99 10.91 2.19
CA SER A 12 0.02 10.22 2.98
C SER A 12 -0.61 8.98 3.58
N ILE A 13 -0.05 7.80 3.27
CA ILE A 13 -0.57 6.51 3.70
C ILE A 13 0.45 5.89 4.65
N PRO A 14 0.08 5.57 5.90
CA PRO A 14 0.96 4.86 6.81
C PRO A 14 1.14 3.41 6.33
N VAL A 15 2.38 2.96 6.34
CA VAL A 15 2.80 1.63 5.93
C VAL A 15 3.55 0.97 7.08
N LEU A 16 3.05 -0.17 7.52
CA LEU A 16 3.68 -1.02 8.54
C LEU A 16 4.46 -2.12 7.82
N ASN A 17 5.78 -2.04 7.83
CA ASN A 17 6.63 -3.08 7.25
C ASN A 17 7.05 -4.06 8.35
N PHE A 18 6.51 -5.28 8.31
CA PHE A 18 6.86 -6.36 9.23
C PHE A 18 8.05 -7.19 8.74
N THR A 19 8.31 -7.19 7.43
CA THR A 19 9.38 -7.96 6.78
C THR A 19 10.76 -7.28 6.88
N HIS A 20 10.82 -6.00 7.26
CA HIS A 20 12.05 -5.19 7.39
C HIS A 20 12.91 -5.08 6.11
N ARG A 21 12.41 -5.53 4.96
CA ARG A 21 13.08 -5.40 3.66
C ARG A 21 12.64 -4.10 2.98
N ASN A 22 13.62 -3.28 2.61
CA ASN A 22 13.38 -2.03 1.90
C ASN A 22 12.95 -2.24 0.44
N SER A 23 13.33 -3.35 -0.20
CA SER A 23 12.96 -3.68 -1.58
C SER A 23 11.44 -3.75 -1.81
N HIS A 24 10.67 -4.25 -0.83
CA HIS A 24 9.21 -4.31 -0.95
C HIS A 24 8.56 -2.93 -0.92
N MET A 25 9.21 -1.89 -0.38
CA MET A 25 8.73 -0.51 -0.49
C MET A 25 8.86 0.03 -1.90
N GLU A 26 9.98 -0.24 -2.55
CA GLU A 26 10.20 0.17 -3.93
C GLU A 26 9.22 -0.54 -4.87
N LEU A 27 9.03 -1.85 -4.67
CA LEU A 27 8.05 -2.65 -5.43
C LEU A 27 6.62 -2.16 -5.20
N LEU A 28 6.22 -1.92 -3.94
CA LEU A 28 4.90 -1.36 -3.63
C LEU A 28 4.71 0.00 -4.32
N SER A 29 5.70 0.88 -4.24
CA SER A 29 5.65 2.20 -4.90
C SER A 29 5.52 2.07 -6.42
N SER A 30 6.25 1.14 -7.05
CA SER A 30 6.11 0.85 -8.48
C SER A 30 4.72 0.35 -8.84
N LYS A 31 4.19 -0.62 -8.07
CA LYS A 31 2.84 -1.14 -8.28
C LYS A 31 1.77 -0.05 -8.11
N LEU A 32 1.91 0.81 -7.11
CA LEU A 32 1.01 1.96 -6.93
C LEU A 32 1.01 2.89 -8.14
N LYS A 33 2.17 3.10 -8.78
CA LYS A 33 2.26 3.85 -10.04
C LYS A 33 1.58 3.13 -11.20
N GLU A 34 1.71 1.82 -11.32
CA GLU A 34 0.98 1.03 -12.34
C GLU A 34 -0.54 1.19 -12.18
N PHE A 35 -1.04 1.18 -10.94
CA PHE A 35 -2.46 1.37 -10.64
C PHE A 35 -2.92 2.83 -10.66
N GLU A 36 -2.03 3.78 -10.94
CA GLU A 36 -2.35 5.21 -10.92
C GLU A 36 -3.47 5.56 -11.90
N LEU A 37 -3.49 4.94 -13.08
CA LEU A 37 -4.51 5.18 -14.11
C LEU A 37 -5.77 4.32 -13.90
N ASN A 38 -5.73 3.34 -12.99
CA ASN A 38 -6.87 2.48 -12.71
C ASN A 38 -7.94 3.26 -11.92
N PHE A 39 -9.13 3.43 -12.51
CA PHE A 39 -10.21 4.20 -11.91
C PHE A 39 -10.74 3.59 -10.60
N GLU A 40 -10.93 2.27 -10.58
CA GLU A 40 -11.40 1.55 -9.39
C GLU A 40 -10.41 1.66 -8.24
N PHE A 41 -9.11 1.52 -8.54
CA PHE A 41 -8.07 1.70 -7.55
C PHE A 41 -8.06 3.13 -7.01
N ARG A 42 -8.14 4.16 -7.87
CA ARG A 42 -8.20 5.56 -7.42
C ARG A 42 -9.39 5.85 -6.52
N ARG A 43 -10.55 5.24 -6.78
CA ARG A 43 -11.73 5.34 -5.92
C ARG A 43 -11.44 4.74 -4.54
N LYS A 44 -10.91 3.52 -4.50
CA LYS A 44 -10.55 2.82 -3.26
C LYS A 44 -9.40 3.48 -2.51
N LEU A 45 -8.47 4.12 -3.20
CA LEU A 45 -7.31 4.81 -2.61
C LEU A 45 -7.74 5.88 -1.59
N LYS A 46 -8.83 6.59 -1.88
CA LYS A 46 -9.42 7.58 -0.97
C LYS A 46 -9.83 6.97 0.37
N MET A 47 -10.21 5.69 0.37
CA MET A 47 -10.68 4.96 1.55
C MET A 47 -9.59 4.16 2.27
N ILE A 48 -8.35 4.10 1.75
CA ILE A 48 -7.26 3.41 2.45
C ILE A 48 -6.97 4.08 3.80
N SER A 49 -6.95 3.29 4.87
CA SER A 49 -6.49 3.71 6.20
C SER A 49 -4.99 3.51 6.34
N MET A 50 -4.50 2.31 6.01
CA MET A 50 -3.11 1.90 6.17
C MET A 50 -2.76 0.74 5.24
N ILE A 51 -1.46 0.50 5.08
CA ILE A 51 -0.92 -0.65 4.35
C ILE A 51 -0.04 -1.46 5.30
N GLU A 52 -0.16 -2.77 5.26
CA GLU A 52 0.71 -3.70 6.00
C GLU A 52 1.49 -4.55 5.01
N ILE A 53 2.80 -4.61 5.14
CA ILE A 53 3.63 -5.55 4.39
C ILE A 53 4.00 -6.71 5.29
N ILE A 54 3.57 -7.90 4.91
CA ILE A 54 3.82 -9.16 5.61
C ILE A 54 4.35 -10.17 4.60
N GLY A 55 5.59 -10.62 4.79
CA GLY A 55 6.29 -11.42 3.78
C GLY A 55 6.40 -10.65 2.47
N ASP A 56 5.94 -11.26 1.39
CA ASP A 56 5.92 -10.72 0.03
C ASP A 56 4.53 -10.16 -0.36
N VAL A 57 3.65 -9.87 0.60
CA VAL A 57 2.30 -9.36 0.34
C VAL A 57 2.08 -8.01 1.02
N ALA A 58 1.59 -7.04 0.25
CA ALA A 58 1.05 -5.77 0.73
C ALA A 58 -0.48 -5.86 0.91
N ILE A 59 -0.92 -5.62 2.13
CA ILE A 59 -2.32 -5.66 2.55
C ILE A 59 -2.80 -4.23 2.73
N PHE A 60 -3.66 -3.77 1.85
CA PHE A 60 -4.33 -2.48 1.94
C PHE A 60 -5.56 -2.61 2.82
N LYS A 61 -5.60 -1.89 3.94
CA LYS A 61 -6.76 -1.82 4.83
C LYS A 61 -7.60 -0.61 4.49
N TYR A 62 -8.88 -0.81 4.25
CA TYR A 62 -9.83 0.26 3.96
C TYR A 62 -10.65 0.61 5.20
N ASN A 63 -11.18 1.84 5.22
CA ASN A 63 -12.00 2.34 6.32
C ASN A 63 -13.31 1.55 6.52
N ASP A 64 -13.79 0.86 5.48
CA ASP A 64 -14.98 0.01 5.53
C ASP A 64 -14.70 -1.40 6.06
N GLY A 65 -13.46 -1.68 6.47
CA GLY A 65 -13.03 -3.00 6.97
C GLY A 65 -12.60 -3.98 5.88
N THR A 66 -12.78 -3.64 4.60
CA THR A 66 -12.31 -4.48 3.50
C THR A 66 -10.77 -4.48 3.40
N LYS A 67 -10.23 -5.51 2.75
CA LYS A 67 -8.78 -5.65 2.51
C LYS A 67 -8.51 -5.96 1.05
N LEU A 68 -7.48 -5.33 0.48
CA LEU A 68 -6.93 -5.72 -0.81
C LEU A 68 -5.53 -6.30 -0.59
N TYR A 69 -5.31 -7.48 -1.15
CA TYR A 69 -4.04 -8.18 -1.09
C TYR A 69 -3.32 -7.97 -2.42
N LEU A 70 -2.07 -7.53 -2.35
CA LEU A 70 -1.23 -7.29 -3.51
C LEU A 70 0.13 -7.94 -3.28
N GLU A 71 0.58 -8.74 -4.23
CA GLU A 71 1.91 -9.33 -4.19
C GLU A 71 2.99 -8.28 -4.51
N VAL A 72 4.07 -8.31 -3.74
CA VAL A 72 5.22 -7.39 -3.81
C VAL A 72 6.55 -8.18 -3.84
N SER A 73 6.56 -9.31 -4.56
CA SER A 73 7.73 -10.14 -4.87
C SER A 73 8.35 -9.81 -6.23
#